data_AF-A0AA85GDY3-F1
#
_entry.id   AF-A0AA85GDY3-F1
#
_cell.length_a   1.000
_cell.length_b   1.000
_cell.length_c   1.000
_cell.angle_alpha   90.00
_cell.angle_beta   90.00
_cell.angle_gamma   90.00
#
_symmetry.space_group_name_H-M   'P 1'
#
loop_
_entity.id
_entity.type
_entity.pdbx_description
1 polymer ?
#
loop_
_entity_poly.entity_id
_entity_poly.type
_entity_poly.pdbx_seq_one_letter_code
_entity_poly.pdbx_strand_id
1 'polypeptide(L)' 'MLCCIGCRALGEKCSKTVFDRCCGDTACQLSSPFHGKCVKCLKEGTLCVSDKNCCSHKCNIGKCTKEKHHY' A
#
# COMPACT_ATOMS: atom_id res chain seq x y z
N MET A 1 4.20 -11.23 27.65
CA MET A 1 5.06 -10.53 26.66
C MET A 1 4.95 -11.24 25.31
N LEU A 2 3.97 -10.90 24.48
CA LEU A 2 3.89 -11.37 23.07
C LEU A 2 3.78 -10.12 22.19
N CYS A 3 4.89 -9.40 21.99
CA CYS A 3 4.91 -8.11 21.29
C CYS A 3 5.50 -8.18 19.86
N CYS A 4 5.82 -9.39 19.37
CA CYS A 4 6.62 -9.57 18.15
C CYS A 4 5.88 -10.23 16.98
N ILE A 5 4.55 -10.23 16.97
CA ILE A 5 3.79 -10.29 15.70
C ILE A 5 3.52 -8.84 15.30
N GLY A 6 4.61 -8.07 15.19
CA GLY A 6 4.57 -6.62 15.02
C GLY A 6 4.18 -6.30 13.60
N CYS A 7 2.94 -5.88 13.40
CA CYS A 7 2.60 -5.22 12.16
C CYS A 7 3.39 -3.90 12.04
N ARG A 8 3.74 -3.52 10.82
CA ARG A 8 4.55 -2.33 10.53
C ARG A 8 3.71 -1.08 10.74
N ALA A 9 4.27 -0.09 11.46
CA ALA A 9 3.61 1.18 11.65
C ALA A 9 3.53 1.99 10.34
N LEU A 10 2.71 3.04 10.32
CA LEU A 10 2.62 3.93 9.17
C LEU A 10 3.99 4.52 8.82
N GLY A 11 4.40 4.43 7.56
CA GLY A 11 5.69 4.92 7.05
C GLY A 11 6.85 3.92 7.16
N GLU A 12 6.67 2.83 7.89
CA GLU A 12 7.67 1.76 8.00
C GLU A 12 7.84 1.01 6.69
N LYS A 13 9.02 0.45 6.47
CA LYS A 13 9.30 -0.37 5.29
C LYS A 13 8.51 -1.68 5.37
N CYS A 14 7.85 -2.01 4.28
CA CYS A 14 7.25 -3.32 4.06
C CYS A 14 7.91 -3.96 2.85
N SER A 15 8.28 -5.22 3.01
CA SER A 15 8.61 -6.10 1.90
C SER A 15 7.36 -6.94 1.67
N LYS A 16 6.94 -7.20 0.43
CA LYS A 16 5.77 -8.05 0.12
C LYS A 16 6.03 -9.53 0.42
N THR A 17 6.65 -9.80 1.57
CA THR A 17 6.84 -11.08 2.20
C THR A 17 5.68 -11.29 3.18
N VAL A 18 5.19 -12.54 3.27
CA VAL A 18 3.98 -12.92 4.04
C VAL A 18 4.05 -12.53 5.52
N PHE A 19 5.26 -12.25 6.02
CA PHE A 19 5.58 -11.88 7.40
C PHE A 19 5.52 -10.37 7.69
N ASP A 20 5.49 -9.51 6.67
CA ASP A 20 5.56 -8.04 6.82
C ASP A 20 4.21 -7.40 6.47
N ARG A 21 3.26 -7.45 7.40
CA ARG A 21 1.96 -6.79 7.27
C ARG A 21 1.97 -5.42 7.94
N CYS A 22 1.32 -4.44 7.33
CA CYS A 22 1.10 -3.14 7.95
C CYS A 22 -0.01 -3.24 9.02
N CYS A 23 0.05 -2.41 10.07
CA CYS A 23 -0.95 -2.43 11.13
C CYS A 23 -2.28 -1.79 10.69
N GLY A 24 -3.40 -2.42 11.03
CA GLY A 24 -4.75 -1.90 10.79
C GLY A 24 -5.13 -1.83 9.32
N ASP A 25 -5.95 -0.86 8.93
CA ASP A 25 -6.40 -0.59 7.55
C ASP A 25 -5.33 0.11 6.68
N THR A 26 -4.06 -0.19 6.90
CA THR A 26 -2.97 0.40 6.12
C THR A 26 -2.48 -0.57 5.04
N ALA A 27 -2.15 -0.02 3.87
CA ALA A 27 -1.71 -0.78 2.72
C ALA A 27 -0.18 -0.68 2.55
N CYS A 28 0.44 -1.79 2.16
CA CYS A 28 1.85 -1.82 1.79
C CYS A 28 2.02 -1.23 0.37
N GLN A 29 2.52 0.00 0.30
CA GLN A 29 2.87 0.71 -0.91
C GLN A 29 4.21 0.19 -1.45
N LEU A 30 4.20 -0.75 -2.39
CA LEU A 30 5.42 -1.12 -3.10
C LEU A 30 5.78 -0.07 -4.14
N SER A 31 6.90 0.61 -3.93
CA SER A 31 7.53 1.48 -4.93
C SER A 31 8.42 0.70 -5.89
N SER A 32 8.98 -0.42 -5.44
CA SER A 32 9.88 -1.29 -6.22
C SER A 32 9.68 -2.77 -5.83
N PRO A 33 10.11 -3.73 -6.67
CA PRO A 33 10.17 -5.13 -6.26
C PRO A 33 10.98 -5.24 -4.95
N PHE A 34 10.38 -5.86 -3.93
CA PHE A 34 10.93 -6.01 -2.56
C PHE A 34 11.10 -4.73 -1.73
N HIS A 35 10.72 -3.55 -2.24
CA HIS A 35 10.78 -2.30 -1.47
C HIS A 35 9.42 -1.60 -1.47
N GLY A 36 8.79 -1.55 -0.30
CA GLY A 36 7.59 -0.79 -0.06
C GLY A 36 7.57 -0.07 1.29
N LYS A 37 6.52 0.70 1.51
CA LYS A 37 6.22 1.37 2.78
C LYS A 37 4.75 1.23 3.15
N CYS A 38 4.46 1.14 4.44
CA CYS A 38 3.09 1.15 4.93
C CYS A 38 2.49 2.55 4.85
N VAL A 39 1.34 2.68 4.20
CA VAL A 39 0.64 3.95 4.01
C VAL A 39 -0.85 3.78 4.29
N LYS A 40 -1.53 4.87 4.66
CA LYS A 40 -2.99 4.86 4.88
C LYS A 40 -3.74 4.54 3.59
N CYS A 41 -3.27 5.06 2.47
CA CYS A 41 -3.83 4.80 1.16
C CYS A 41 -2.71 4.85 0.11
N LEU A 42 -2.84 4.02 -0.92
CA LEU A 42 -1.86 3.91 -1.99
C LEU A 42 -1.94 5.18 -2.86
N LYS A 43 -0.80 5.85 -3.00
CA LYS A 43 -0.62 7.00 -3.90
C LYS A 43 -0.63 6.54 -5.36
N GLU A 44 -0.82 7.46 -6.29
CA GLU A 44 -0.80 7.14 -7.72
C GLU A 44 0.48 6.48 -8.17
N GLY A 45 0.38 5.68 -9.24
CA GLY A 45 1.51 4.94 -9.80
C GLY A 45 1.94 3.76 -8.94
N THR A 46 1.40 3.62 -7.72
CA THR A 46 1.66 2.46 -6.86
C THR A 46 0.90 1.25 -7.35
N LEU A 47 1.56 0.09 -7.31
CA LEU A 47 0.90 -1.20 -7.40
C LEU A 47 -0.27 -1.34 -6.41
N CYS A 48 -1.45 -1.62 -6.94
CA CYS A 48 -2.68 -1.87 -6.19
C CYS A 48 -3.27 -3.23 -6.58
N VAL A 49 -3.98 -3.84 -5.62
CA VAL A 49 -4.74 -5.08 -5.82
C VAL A 49 -6.24 -4.80 -5.88
N SER A 50 -6.70 -3.75 -5.21
CA SER A 50 -8.10 -3.35 -5.20
C SER A 50 -8.21 -1.84 -5.17
N ASP A 51 -9.27 -1.33 -5.79
CA ASP A 51 -9.58 0.10 -5.92
C ASP A 51 -9.62 0.79 -4.57
N LYS A 52 -10.21 0.12 -3.57
CA LYS A 52 -10.39 0.62 -2.20
C LYS A 52 -9.07 0.92 -1.47
N ASN A 53 -7.96 0.33 -1.92
CA ASN A 53 -6.65 0.63 -1.34
C ASN A 53 -6.06 1.94 -1.88
N CYS A 54 -6.50 2.42 -3.05
CA CYS A 54 -6.02 3.66 -3.64
C CYS A 54 -6.70 4.86 -2.99
N CYS A 55 -5.95 5.94 -2.73
CA CYS A 55 -6.56 7.18 -2.24
C CYS A 55 -7.60 7.74 -3.23
N SER A 56 -7.44 7.47 -4.53
CA SER A 56 -8.40 7.85 -5.58
C SER A 56 -9.53 6.83 -5.77
N HIS A 57 -9.56 5.75 -4.98
CA HIS A 57 -10.50 4.63 -5.14
C HIS A 57 -10.51 4.03 -6.56
N LYS A 58 -9.36 4.03 -7.25
CA LYS A 58 -9.24 3.61 -8.64
C LYS A 58 -7.94 2.87 -8.92
N CYS A 59 -8.05 1.56 -9.10
CA CYS A 59 -6.93 0.68 -9.41
C CYS A 59 -6.99 0.25 -10.87
N ASN A 60 -6.15 0.83 -11.73
CA ASN A 60 -6.13 0.55 -13.16
C ASN A 60 -4.81 -0.07 -13.59
N ILE A 61 -4.86 -1.17 -14.35
CA ILE A 61 -3.68 -1.94 -14.79
C ILE A 61 -2.78 -2.32 -13.58
N GLY A 62 -3.42 -2.65 -12.45
CA GLY A 62 -2.71 -2.96 -11.20
C GLY A 62 -1.93 -1.79 -10.60
N LYS A 63 -2.20 -0.54 -11.01
CA LYS A 63 -1.64 0.67 -10.39
C LYS A 63 -2.73 1.67 -10.02
N CYS A 64 -2.54 2.37 -8.91
CA CYS A 64 -3.46 3.45 -8.55
C CYS A 64 -3.36 4.55 -9.58
N THR A 65 -4.51 4.97 -10.11
CA THR A 65 -4.58 6.09 -11.03
C THR A 65 -5.37 7.21 -10.38
N LYS A 66 -5.08 8.46 -10.71
CA LYS A 66 -6.06 9.53 -10.47
C LYS A 66 -7.23 9.26 -11.39
N GLU A 67 -8.41 9.63 -10.93
CA GLU A 67 -9.47 9.97 -11.86
C GLU A 67 -8.89 11.07 -12.75
N LYS A 68 -8.57 10.75 -14.01
CA LYS A 68 -8.25 11.77 -15.00
C LYS A 68 -9.55 12.56 -15.21
N HIS A 69 -9.74 13.63 -14.45
CA HIS A 69 -10.51 14.76 -14.95
C HIS A 69 -9.69 15.30 -16.13
N HIS A 70 -10.00 14.78 -17.32
CA HIS A 70 -9.61 15.40 -18.59
C HIS A 70 -10.26 16.80 -18.58
N TYR A 71 -9.42 17.84 -18.48
CA TYR A 71 -9.79 19.20 -18.86
C TYR A 71 -9.70 19.31 -20.39
#